data_AF-A0A970NMA7-F1
#
_entry.id   AF-A0A970NMA7-F1
#
_cell.length_a   1.000
_cell.length_b   1.000
_cell.length_c   1.000
_cell.angle_alpha   90.00
_cell.angle_beta   90.00
_cell.angle_gamma   90.00
#
_symmetry.space_group_name_H-M   'P 1'
#
loop_
_entity.id
_entity.type
_entity.pdbx_description
1 polymer ?
#
loop_
_entity_poly.entity_id
_entity_poly.type
_entity_poly.pdbx_seq_one_letter_code
_entity_poly.pdbx_strand_id
1 'polypeptide(L)'
;MTTEEVIKLLRERETDFLKTKTFSQLPGIYAFFFIGSEFPVFCESVTKHQIIYIGKTESSQEARDAKTHFTTGKTGSSTVRKSIGSLLCSIKNLNPIPRNNTDYEEGRFSHFKFDESSEEFITDWMKNNLALSFYEFPKSKKEIEDLETEIINQLVPILNISKNPKNPFKDVLQQLRKNCALIAAKEFLKNETIIKNNIYKSQKSFTMSTTGKYIDLWTKRREQIKKMLKVSQTKQSLQLSSEEFKRVGNRQSYAFNLEFLNGTVSNNIGGSAVARDLAKVLENSAEIREILKVGHFKINMDRQFCLWIEKKF
;
A
#
# COMPACT_ATOMS: atom_id res chain seq x y z
N MET A 1 17.21 -9.05 37.81
CA MET A 1 18.05 -9.51 36.70
C MET A 1 18.68 -8.28 36.09
N THR A 2 20.00 -8.22 35.97
CA THR A 2 20.70 -7.07 35.37
C THR A 2 20.60 -7.11 33.84
N THR A 3 20.94 -6.01 33.19
CA THR A 3 20.98 -5.93 31.73
C THR A 3 21.97 -6.92 31.13
N GLU A 4 23.12 -7.13 31.77
CA GLU A 4 24.13 -8.11 31.34
C GLU A 4 23.58 -9.54 31.39
N GLU A 5 22.80 -9.88 32.42
CA GLU A 5 22.14 -11.19 32.53
C GLU A 5 21.11 -11.38 31.41
N VAL A 6 20.34 -10.35 31.07
CA VAL A 6 19.39 -10.40 29.94
C VAL A 6 20.13 -10.58 28.61
N ILE A 7 21.22 -9.85 28.38
CA ILE A 7 22.06 -9.98 27.18
C ILE A 7 22.63 -11.41 27.08
N LYS A 8 23.11 -11.96 28.19
CA LYS A 8 23.61 -13.34 28.25
C LYS A 8 22.52 -14.34 27.86
N LEU A 9 21.32 -14.22 28.44
CA LEU A 9 20.17 -15.07 28.08
C LEU A 9 19.78 -14.96 26.62
N LEU A 10 19.80 -13.74 26.05
CA LEU A 10 19.51 -13.54 24.63
C LEU A 10 20.50 -14.32 23.75
N ARG A 11 21.79 -14.27 24.07
CA ARG A 11 22.84 -15.02 23.35
C ARG A 11 22.69 -16.53 23.50
N GLU A 12 22.40 -17.01 24.71
CA GLU A 12 22.23 -18.44 24.99
C GLU A 12 21.00 -19.04 24.29
N ARG A 13 19.96 -18.22 24.04
CA ARG A 13 18.70 -18.64 23.42
C ARG A 13 18.61 -18.32 21.92
N GLU A 14 19.73 -17.96 21.29
CA GLU A 14 19.78 -17.75 19.85
C GLU A 14 19.25 -18.98 19.09
N THR A 15 18.24 -18.76 18.26
CA THR A 15 17.60 -19.80 17.46
C THR A 15 17.43 -19.30 16.03
N ASP A 16 17.94 -20.08 15.08
CA ASP A 16 17.70 -19.85 13.64
C ASP A 16 16.20 -19.69 13.36
N PHE A 17 15.82 -18.63 12.64
CA PHE A 17 14.42 -18.34 12.34
C PHE A 17 13.73 -19.53 11.66
N LEU A 18 14.41 -20.23 10.77
CA LEU A 18 13.86 -21.40 10.08
C LEU A 18 13.57 -22.57 11.02
N LYS A 19 14.20 -22.60 12.21
CA LYS A 19 14.03 -23.64 13.23
C LYS A 19 13.09 -23.22 14.35
N THR A 20 12.67 -21.95 14.41
CA THR A 20 11.76 -21.46 15.43
C THR A 20 10.36 -22.02 15.24
N LYS A 21 9.90 -22.84 16.19
CA LYS A 21 8.60 -23.51 16.14
C LYS A 21 7.52 -22.81 16.98
N THR A 22 7.93 -22.03 17.96
CA THR A 22 7.03 -21.38 18.91
C THR A 22 7.48 -19.94 19.15
N PHE A 23 6.50 -19.06 19.34
CA PHE A 23 6.72 -17.65 19.67
C PHE A 23 5.99 -17.33 20.96
N SER A 24 6.62 -16.51 21.81
CA SER A 24 5.99 -16.07 23.04
C SER A 24 4.77 -15.19 22.76
N GLN A 25 3.74 -15.35 23.61
CA GLN A 25 2.55 -14.51 23.61
C GLN A 25 2.65 -13.35 24.62
N LEU A 26 3.81 -13.16 25.25
CA LEU A 26 4.04 -12.15 26.26
C LEU A 26 4.86 -10.95 25.75
N PRO A 27 4.75 -9.78 26.41
CA PRO A 27 5.63 -8.64 26.16
C PRO A 27 7.10 -8.98 26.46
N GLY A 28 8.03 -8.27 25.83
CA GLY A 28 9.44 -8.55 26.04
C GLY A 28 10.39 -7.90 25.02
N ILE A 29 11.63 -8.37 25.05
CA ILE A 29 12.72 -7.93 24.20
C ILE A 29 13.07 -9.04 23.21
N TYR A 30 13.15 -8.70 21.93
CA TYR A 30 13.68 -9.60 20.90
C TYR A 30 15.03 -9.08 20.39
N ALA A 31 15.89 -10.03 20.04
CA ALA A 31 17.20 -9.76 19.44
C ALA A 31 17.32 -10.50 18.12
N PHE A 32 17.85 -9.84 17.09
CA PHE A 32 18.23 -10.48 15.83
C PHE A 32 19.73 -10.65 15.77
N PHE A 33 20.14 -11.85 15.37
CA PHE A 33 21.52 -12.27 15.22
C PHE A 33 21.81 -12.46 13.75
N PHE A 34 23.01 -12.08 13.32
CA PHE A 34 23.49 -12.42 11.99
C PHE A 34 24.11 -13.82 12.01
N ILE A 35 23.57 -14.76 11.24
CA ILE A 35 24.10 -16.13 11.11
C ILE A 35 24.59 -16.45 9.69
N GLY A 36 24.47 -15.49 8.76
CA GLY A 36 24.95 -15.60 7.39
C GLY A 36 26.48 -15.61 7.30
N SER A 37 26.98 -15.79 6.08
CA SER A 37 28.42 -15.74 5.78
C SER A 37 28.94 -14.33 5.51
N GLU A 38 28.13 -13.50 4.83
CA GLU A 38 28.53 -12.15 4.40
C GLU A 38 27.43 -11.14 4.69
N PHE A 39 27.75 -10.14 5.52
CA PHE A 39 26.82 -9.06 5.81
C PHE A 39 26.84 -8.02 4.67
N PRO A 40 25.67 -7.49 4.22
CA PRO A 40 25.64 -6.55 3.11
C PRO A 40 26.31 -5.22 3.47
N VAL A 41 27.16 -4.71 2.57
CA VAL A 41 27.90 -3.42 2.65
C VAL A 41 28.97 -3.35 3.74
N PHE A 42 28.76 -3.96 4.90
CA PHE A 42 29.64 -3.89 6.07
C PHE A 42 30.24 -5.25 6.44
N CYS A 43 30.64 -6.04 5.44
CA CYS A 43 31.05 -7.43 5.62
C CYS A 43 32.14 -7.62 6.70
N GLU A 44 33.08 -6.68 6.85
CA GLU A 44 34.16 -6.76 7.84
C GLU A 44 33.73 -6.30 9.26
N SER A 45 32.60 -5.61 9.38
CA SER A 45 32.14 -5.02 10.66
C SER A 45 31.12 -5.87 11.41
N VAL A 46 30.60 -6.92 10.78
CA VAL A 46 29.60 -7.81 11.38
C VAL A 46 30.12 -9.23 11.40
N THR A 47 30.22 -9.79 12.60
CA THR A 47 30.64 -11.18 12.84
C THR A 47 29.43 -12.11 12.94
N LYS A 48 29.65 -13.39 12.64
CA LYS A 48 28.61 -14.42 12.81
C LYS A 48 28.22 -14.53 14.30
N HIS A 49 26.94 -14.75 14.57
CA HIS A 49 26.32 -14.75 15.90
C HIS A 49 26.35 -13.39 16.63
N GLN A 50 26.62 -12.29 15.90
CA GLN A 50 26.52 -10.94 16.46
C GLN A 50 25.06 -10.49 16.52
N ILE A 51 24.67 -9.91 17.64
CA ILE A 51 23.40 -9.18 17.76
C ILE A 51 23.49 -7.92 16.90
N ILE A 52 22.67 -7.87 15.85
CA ILE A 52 22.63 -6.75 14.90
C ILE A 52 21.43 -5.84 15.11
N TYR A 53 20.40 -6.29 15.83
CA TYR A 53 19.21 -5.50 16.14
C TYR A 53 18.60 -5.94 17.47
N ILE A 54 18.13 -4.96 18.23
CA ILE A 54 17.31 -5.13 19.44
C ILE A 54 16.00 -4.39 19.24
N GLY A 55 14.89 -5.02 19.61
CA GLY A 55 13.60 -4.36 19.64
C GLY A 55 12.72 -4.88 20.77
N LYS A 56 11.60 -4.19 20.98
CA LYS A 56 10.61 -4.53 21.99
C LYS A 56 9.23 -4.84 21.44
N THR A 57 8.47 -5.60 22.21
CA THR A 57 7.03 -5.80 22.02
C THR A 57 6.27 -5.56 23.32
N GLU A 58 5.19 -4.77 23.23
CA GLU A 58 4.28 -4.47 24.35
C GLU A 58 3.12 -5.48 24.42
N SER A 59 2.99 -6.36 23.43
CA SER A 59 1.91 -7.33 23.32
C SER A 59 2.45 -8.77 23.29
N SER A 60 3.00 -9.20 22.15
CA SER A 60 3.56 -10.53 21.98
C SER A 60 4.71 -10.55 20.98
N GLN A 61 5.56 -11.56 21.12
CA GLN A 61 6.63 -11.84 20.17
C GLN A 61 6.06 -12.24 18.81
N GLU A 62 5.06 -13.12 18.78
CA GLU A 62 4.47 -13.63 17.53
C GLU A 62 3.95 -12.51 16.62
N ALA A 63 3.33 -11.48 17.20
CA ALA A 63 2.82 -10.33 16.45
C ALA A 63 3.93 -9.51 15.79
N ARG A 64 5.10 -9.41 16.43
CA ARG A 64 6.25 -8.64 15.94
C ARG A 64 7.16 -9.43 15.01
N ASP A 65 7.51 -10.66 15.37
CA ASP A 65 8.50 -11.43 14.63
C ASP A 65 7.86 -12.16 13.44
N ALA A 66 7.05 -13.19 13.73
CA ALA A 66 6.45 -14.04 12.70
C ALA A 66 5.49 -13.26 11.79
N LYS A 67 4.58 -12.47 12.38
CA LYS A 67 3.50 -11.78 11.65
C LYS A 67 3.89 -10.43 11.05
N THR A 68 5.08 -9.90 11.37
CA THR A 68 5.56 -8.61 10.85
C THR A 68 6.96 -8.68 10.25
N HIS A 69 8.01 -8.92 11.03
CA HIS A 69 9.39 -8.80 10.53
C HIS A 69 9.76 -9.83 9.45
N PHE A 70 9.27 -11.06 9.58
CA PHE A 70 9.55 -12.14 8.63
C PHE A 70 8.40 -12.40 7.64
N THR A 71 7.39 -11.52 7.60
CA THR A 71 6.31 -11.57 6.62
C THR A 71 6.63 -10.68 5.42
N THR A 72 6.49 -11.21 4.21
CA THR A 72 6.64 -10.49 2.95
C THR A 72 5.70 -9.28 2.86
N GLY A 73 6.19 -8.16 2.32
CA GLY A 73 5.39 -6.95 2.12
C GLY A 73 5.24 -6.05 3.35
N LYS A 74 5.95 -6.33 4.45
CA LYS A 74 5.84 -5.58 5.72
C LYS A 74 6.94 -4.55 5.94
N THR A 75 7.80 -4.27 4.96
CA THR A 75 8.89 -3.28 5.10
C THR A 75 8.39 -1.89 5.50
N GLY A 76 7.23 -1.48 4.97
CA GLY A 76 6.64 -0.19 5.29
C GLY A 76 6.38 0.04 6.80
N SER A 77 6.20 -1.04 7.58
CA SER A 77 5.94 -1.02 9.02
C SER A 77 7.05 -1.65 9.87
N SER A 78 8.17 -2.07 9.26
CA SER A 78 9.28 -2.72 9.97
C SER A 78 10.58 -1.94 9.78
N THR A 79 11.07 -1.35 10.86
CA THR A 79 12.34 -0.61 10.88
C THR A 79 13.52 -1.50 10.48
N VAL A 80 13.59 -2.73 11.00
CA VAL A 80 14.67 -3.67 10.68
C VAL A 80 14.65 -4.10 9.21
N ARG A 81 13.47 -4.47 8.66
CA ARG A 81 13.32 -4.76 7.21
C ARG A 81 13.72 -3.56 6.37
N LYS A 82 13.37 -2.35 6.80
CA LYS A 82 13.74 -1.11 6.07
C LYS A 82 15.25 -0.91 6.01
N SER A 83 16.00 -1.18 7.09
CA SER A 83 17.47 -1.16 7.04
C SER A 83 18.04 -2.26 6.14
N ILE A 84 17.61 -3.51 6.34
CA ILE A 84 18.12 -4.67 5.58
C ILE A 84 17.83 -4.50 4.10
N GLY A 85 16.59 -4.16 3.74
CA GLY A 85 16.20 -3.90 2.36
C GLY A 85 17.00 -2.76 1.74
N SER A 86 17.32 -1.69 2.49
CA SER A 86 18.15 -0.60 1.96
C SER A 86 19.61 -1.01 1.75
N LEU A 87 20.17 -1.86 2.62
CA LEU A 87 21.50 -2.45 2.45
C LEU A 87 21.56 -3.39 1.23
N LEU A 88 20.54 -4.23 1.06
CA LEU A 88 20.44 -5.14 -0.08
C LEU A 88 20.21 -4.36 -1.38
N CYS A 89 19.42 -3.28 -1.35
CA CYS A 89 19.15 -2.42 -2.50
C CYS A 89 20.40 -1.71 -3.03
N SER A 90 21.46 -1.52 -2.24
CA SER A 90 22.71 -0.92 -2.75
C SER A 90 23.63 -1.93 -3.45
N ILE A 91 23.37 -3.23 -3.31
CA ILE A 91 24.17 -4.31 -3.91
C ILE A 91 23.36 -5.22 -4.86
N LYS A 92 22.03 -5.08 -4.86
CA LYS A 92 21.09 -5.79 -5.73
C LYS A 92 20.12 -4.77 -6.32
N ASN A 93 19.58 -5.07 -7.49
CA ASN A 93 18.59 -4.24 -8.16
C ASN A 93 17.19 -4.41 -7.54
N LEU A 94 17.03 -4.03 -6.27
CA LEU A 94 15.72 -4.00 -5.62
C LEU A 94 14.98 -2.71 -5.99
N ASN A 95 13.65 -2.76 -5.95
CA ASN A 95 12.81 -1.66 -6.42
C ASN A 95 11.97 -1.05 -5.28
N PRO A 96 12.44 0.06 -4.68
CA PRO A 96 11.66 0.84 -3.72
C PRO A 96 10.43 1.48 -4.37
N ILE A 97 9.27 1.32 -3.74
CA ILE A 97 8.01 1.92 -4.16
C ILE A 97 7.30 2.60 -2.98
N PRO A 98 6.36 3.52 -3.23
CA PRO A 98 5.54 4.11 -2.17
C PRO A 98 4.82 3.02 -1.38
N ARG A 99 4.75 3.17 -0.05
CA ARG A 99 3.95 2.26 0.78
C ARG A 99 2.46 2.36 0.44
N ASN A 100 1.98 3.60 0.30
CA ASN A 100 0.64 3.96 -0.13
C ASN A 100 0.67 5.40 -0.67
N ASN A 101 -0.33 5.78 -1.46
CA ASN A 101 -0.39 7.10 -2.08
C ASN A 101 -0.62 8.21 -1.05
N THR A 102 -1.50 8.00 -0.06
CA THR A 102 -1.84 9.01 0.96
C THR A 102 -0.62 9.52 1.72
N ASP A 103 0.29 8.63 2.12
CA ASP A 103 1.55 9.00 2.76
C ASP A 103 2.40 9.93 1.87
N TYR A 104 2.44 9.67 0.57
CA TYR A 104 3.27 10.42 -0.38
C TYR A 104 2.64 11.74 -0.78
N GLU A 105 1.32 11.79 -0.88
CA GLU A 105 0.54 13.02 -1.04
C GLU A 105 0.75 13.97 0.16
N GLU A 106 0.87 13.42 1.36
CA GLU A 106 1.21 14.17 2.59
C GLU A 106 2.72 14.43 2.76
N GLY A 107 3.56 14.08 1.78
CA GLY A 107 5.01 14.33 1.81
C GLY A 107 5.81 13.39 2.72
N ARG A 108 5.22 12.30 3.22
CA ARG A 108 5.88 11.28 4.05
C ARG A 108 6.70 10.29 3.22
N PHE A 109 7.66 10.80 2.42
CA PHE A 109 8.46 9.99 1.49
C PHE A 109 9.36 8.93 2.15
N SER A 110 9.60 9.01 3.46
CA SER A 110 10.31 7.98 4.22
C SER A 110 9.48 6.69 4.41
N HIS A 111 8.19 6.73 4.08
CA HIS A 111 7.26 5.59 4.13
C HIS A 111 7.30 4.80 2.81
N PHE A 112 8.47 4.35 2.38
CA PHE A 112 8.58 3.41 1.26
C PHE A 112 8.44 1.95 1.72
N LYS A 113 8.14 1.08 0.75
CA LYS A 113 8.31 -0.38 0.81
C LYS A 113 9.06 -0.82 -0.46
N PHE A 114 9.17 -2.12 -0.69
CA PHE A 114 9.64 -2.61 -1.99
C PHE A 114 8.50 -3.25 -2.79
N ASP A 115 8.70 -3.43 -4.10
CA ASP A 115 7.78 -4.23 -4.91
C ASP A 115 7.77 -5.70 -4.47
N GLU A 116 6.82 -6.47 -4.98
CA GLU A 116 6.57 -7.85 -4.53
C GLU A 116 7.82 -8.73 -4.64
N SER A 117 8.46 -8.77 -5.80
CA SER A 117 9.67 -9.56 -6.03
C SER A 117 10.83 -9.17 -5.11
N SER A 118 11.00 -7.88 -4.84
CA SER A 118 12.02 -7.37 -3.93
C SER A 118 11.70 -7.70 -2.47
N GLU A 119 10.42 -7.64 -2.07
CA GLU A 119 9.98 -8.02 -0.72
C GLU A 119 10.17 -9.52 -0.45
N GLU A 120 9.92 -10.36 -1.46
CA GLU A 120 10.21 -11.80 -1.41
C GLU A 120 11.70 -12.04 -1.22
N PHE A 121 12.55 -11.42 -2.04
CA PHE A 121 14.00 -11.52 -1.90
C PHE A 121 14.50 -11.08 -0.52
N ILE A 122 14.00 -9.96 0.00
CA ILE A 122 14.36 -9.48 1.35
C ILE A 122 13.93 -10.48 2.41
N THR A 123 12.71 -11.03 2.31
CA THR A 123 12.22 -12.04 3.25
C THR A 123 13.09 -13.29 3.23
N ASP A 124 13.42 -13.81 2.04
CA ASP A 124 14.24 -15.00 1.91
C ASP A 124 15.67 -14.77 2.41
N TRP A 125 16.25 -13.59 2.12
CA TRP A 125 17.53 -13.23 2.68
C TRP A 125 17.47 -13.21 4.22
N MET A 126 16.45 -12.57 4.81
CA MET A 126 16.31 -12.53 6.28
C MET A 126 16.15 -13.92 6.88
N LYS A 127 15.31 -14.78 6.30
CA LYS A 127 15.09 -16.15 6.80
C LYS A 127 16.37 -16.99 6.80
N ASN A 128 17.20 -16.84 5.77
CA ASN A 128 18.41 -17.65 5.60
C ASN A 128 19.63 -17.09 6.36
N ASN A 129 19.60 -15.82 6.78
CA ASN A 129 20.76 -15.13 7.34
C ASN A 129 20.56 -14.64 8.77
N LEU A 130 19.35 -14.75 9.34
CA LEU A 130 19.06 -14.25 10.68
C LEU A 130 18.58 -15.36 11.63
N ALA A 131 19.07 -15.29 12.85
CA ALA A 131 18.50 -15.97 14.01
C ALA A 131 17.81 -14.95 14.92
N LEU A 132 16.91 -15.43 15.78
CA LEU A 132 16.23 -14.64 16.79
C LEU A 132 16.45 -15.20 18.19
N SER A 133 16.23 -14.34 19.16
CA SER A 133 16.06 -14.71 20.56
C SER A 133 15.02 -13.81 21.20
N PHE A 134 14.36 -14.30 22.24
CA PHE A 134 13.35 -13.55 22.98
C PHE A 134 13.52 -13.70 24.48
N TYR A 135 13.39 -12.57 25.16
CA TYR A 135 13.32 -12.49 26.60
C TYR A 135 11.95 -11.94 27.00
N GLU A 136 11.12 -12.80 27.57
CA GLU A 136 9.83 -12.42 28.14
C GLU A 136 10.05 -11.44 29.30
N PHE A 137 9.42 -10.29 29.21
CA PHE A 137 9.48 -9.24 30.23
C PHE A 137 8.11 -8.58 30.35
N PRO A 138 7.14 -9.24 31.00
CA PRO A 138 5.75 -8.77 31.13
C PRO A 138 5.64 -7.66 32.17
N LYS A 139 6.39 -6.57 31.94
CA LYS A 139 6.45 -5.36 32.76
C LYS A 139 5.75 -4.20 32.07
N SER A 140 5.71 -3.04 32.71
CA SER A 140 5.09 -1.87 32.11
C SER A 140 5.82 -1.46 30.82
N LYS A 141 5.09 -0.75 29.95
CA LYS A 141 5.64 -0.19 28.72
C LYS A 141 6.94 0.59 28.93
N LYS A 142 7.02 1.37 30.01
CA LYS A 142 8.18 2.19 30.35
C LYS A 142 9.37 1.31 30.74
N GLU A 143 9.16 0.30 31.58
CA GLU A 143 10.22 -0.63 31.97
C GLU A 143 10.76 -1.42 30.77
N ILE A 144 9.91 -1.88 29.86
CA ILE A 144 10.34 -2.57 28.63
C ILE A 144 11.17 -1.61 27.76
N GLU A 145 10.73 -0.36 27.62
CA GLU A 145 11.45 0.67 26.86
C GLU A 145 12.79 1.04 27.47
N ASP A 146 12.88 1.10 28.79
CA ASP A 146 14.14 1.38 29.50
C ASP A 146 15.14 0.23 29.32
N LEU A 147 14.68 -1.02 29.50
CA LEU A 147 15.50 -2.20 29.27
C LEU A 147 15.99 -2.28 27.81
N GLU A 148 15.12 -2.05 26.81
CA GLU A 148 15.49 -1.98 25.40
C GLU A 148 16.60 -0.95 25.17
N THR A 149 16.44 0.25 25.75
CA THR A 149 17.38 1.36 25.59
C THR A 149 18.74 1.05 26.23
N GLU A 150 18.73 0.42 27.40
CA GLU A 150 19.95 0.02 28.11
C GLU A 150 20.74 -1.03 27.32
N ILE A 151 20.06 -2.08 26.82
CA ILE A 151 20.68 -3.11 25.97
C ILE A 151 21.26 -2.49 24.69
N ILE A 152 20.52 -1.58 24.03
CA ILE A 152 21.02 -0.88 22.83
C ILE A 152 22.28 -0.06 23.15
N ASN A 153 22.31 0.64 24.29
CA ASN A 153 23.45 1.46 24.68
C ASN A 153 24.70 0.62 25.02
N GLN A 154 24.52 -0.58 25.56
CA GLN A 154 25.62 -1.50 25.86
C GLN A 154 26.17 -2.19 24.60
N LEU A 155 25.27 -2.69 23.73
CA LEU A 155 25.66 -3.51 22.58
C LEU A 155 25.94 -2.71 21.31
N VAL A 156 25.42 -1.49 21.21
CA VAL A 156 25.48 -0.63 20.02
C VAL A 156 25.13 -1.42 18.73
N PRO A 157 23.95 -2.08 18.64
CA PRO A 157 23.65 -2.95 17.50
C PRO A 157 23.58 -2.15 16.20
N ILE A 158 24.21 -2.69 15.14
CA ILE A 158 24.43 -1.98 13.87
C ILE A 158 23.12 -1.47 13.23
N LEU A 159 22.01 -2.20 13.32
CA LEU A 159 20.74 -1.82 12.68
C LEU A 159 19.85 -0.93 13.54
N ASN A 160 20.16 -0.73 14.83
CA ASN A 160 19.44 0.23 15.68
C ASN A 160 19.92 1.64 15.35
N ILE A 161 19.08 2.40 14.62
CA ILE A 161 19.31 3.83 14.31
C ILE A 161 18.76 4.74 15.41
N SER A 162 17.58 4.38 15.96
CA SER A 162 16.96 5.10 17.06
C SER A 162 17.56 4.64 18.39
N LYS A 163 17.62 5.54 19.37
CA LYS A 163 18.14 5.29 20.73
C LYS A 163 19.59 4.78 20.78
N ASN A 164 20.34 4.93 19.69
CA ASN A 164 21.69 4.41 19.55
C ASN A 164 22.65 5.51 19.02
N PRO A 165 22.97 6.53 19.83
CA PRO A 165 23.81 7.65 19.37
C PRO A 165 25.26 7.24 19.09
N LYS A 166 25.72 6.12 19.66
CA LYS A 166 27.08 5.59 19.49
C LYS A 166 27.25 4.73 18.24
N ASN A 167 26.19 4.50 17.46
CA ASN A 167 26.24 3.67 16.26
C ASN A 167 27.06 4.34 15.16
N PRO A 168 28.25 3.81 14.80
CA PRO A 168 29.10 4.43 13.78
C PRO A 168 28.53 4.31 12.36
N PHE A 169 27.55 3.43 12.16
CA PHE A 169 26.92 3.18 10.85
C PHE A 169 25.61 3.94 10.67
N LYS A 170 25.20 4.74 11.67
CA LYS A 170 23.92 5.46 11.68
C LYS A 170 23.71 6.30 10.42
N ASP A 171 24.69 7.13 10.07
CA ASP A 171 24.57 8.08 8.96
C ASP A 171 24.51 7.35 7.62
N VAL A 172 25.33 6.31 7.44
CA VAL A 172 25.31 5.47 6.25
C VAL A 172 23.95 4.77 6.10
N LEU A 173 23.41 4.17 7.17
CA LEU A 173 22.09 3.54 7.14
C LEU A 173 20.97 4.54 6.85
N GLN A 174 21.04 5.74 7.41
CA GLN A 174 20.08 6.81 7.11
C GLN A 174 20.17 7.24 5.65
N GLN A 175 21.38 7.36 5.10
CA GLN A 175 21.59 7.70 3.70
C GLN A 175 21.08 6.61 2.76
N LEU A 176 21.33 5.33 3.05
CA LEU A 176 20.78 4.21 2.29
C LEU A 176 19.24 4.22 2.27
N ARG A 177 18.62 4.43 3.43
CA ARG A 177 17.15 4.57 3.52
C ARG A 177 16.64 5.79 2.76
N LYS A 178 17.37 6.91 2.80
CA LYS A 178 17.04 8.13 2.06
C LYS A 178 17.12 7.89 0.56
N ASN A 179 18.11 7.13 0.08
CA ASN A 179 18.23 6.78 -1.33
C ASN A 179 17.01 5.96 -1.78
N CYS A 180 16.59 4.95 -1.02
CA CYS A 180 15.37 4.20 -1.33
C CYS A 180 14.11 5.08 -1.31
N ALA A 181 13.99 5.97 -0.32
CA ALA A 181 12.89 6.94 -0.25
C ALA A 181 12.85 7.85 -1.49
N LEU A 182 14.01 8.33 -1.96
CA LEU A 182 14.13 9.15 -3.18
C LEU A 182 13.74 8.36 -4.44
N ILE A 183 14.13 7.09 -4.55
CA ILE A 183 13.72 6.22 -5.67
C ILE A 183 12.20 6.06 -5.67
N ALA A 184 11.61 5.70 -4.53
CA ALA A 184 10.17 5.56 -4.39
C ALA A 184 9.42 6.88 -4.65
N ALA A 185 9.97 8.03 -4.24
CA ALA A 185 9.39 9.35 -4.52
C ALA A 185 9.46 9.70 -5.99
N LYS A 186 10.57 9.40 -6.67
CA LYS A 186 10.67 9.54 -8.13
C LYS A 186 9.64 8.67 -8.85
N GLU A 187 9.47 7.42 -8.41
CA GLU A 187 8.47 6.52 -8.99
C GLU A 187 7.04 7.01 -8.75
N PHE A 188 6.74 7.54 -7.56
CA PHE A 188 5.47 8.21 -7.27
C PHE A 188 5.24 9.41 -8.19
N LEU A 189 6.20 10.33 -8.29
CA LEU A 189 6.09 11.52 -9.13
C LEU A 189 6.01 11.18 -10.61
N LYS A 190 6.73 10.14 -11.05
CA LYS A 190 6.63 9.60 -12.41
C LYS A 190 5.25 9.02 -12.66
N ASN A 191 4.69 8.26 -11.73
CA ASN A 191 3.34 7.72 -11.83
C ASN A 191 2.28 8.82 -11.78
N GLU A 192 2.42 9.83 -10.91
CA GLU A 192 1.59 11.03 -10.95
C GLU A 192 1.73 11.77 -12.28
N THR A 193 2.94 11.88 -12.82
CA THR A 193 3.18 12.56 -14.10
C THR A 193 2.63 11.74 -15.25
N ILE A 194 2.68 10.41 -15.20
CA ILE A 194 2.05 9.51 -16.17
C ILE A 194 0.54 9.58 -16.04
N ILE A 195 -0.02 9.61 -14.83
CA ILE A 195 -1.45 9.77 -14.60
C ILE A 195 -1.89 11.15 -15.07
N LYS A 196 -1.19 12.22 -14.69
CA LYS A 196 -1.40 13.59 -15.17
C LYS A 196 -1.22 13.68 -16.66
N ASN A 197 -0.23 13.03 -17.27
CA ASN A 197 -0.01 12.99 -18.71
C ASN A 197 -0.98 12.06 -19.43
N ASN A 198 -1.56 11.06 -18.80
CA ASN A 198 -2.61 10.20 -19.35
C ASN A 198 -3.97 10.88 -19.17
N ILE A 199 -4.15 11.70 -18.15
CA ILE A 199 -5.24 12.67 -18.00
C ILE A 199 -5.06 13.77 -19.05
N TYR A 200 -3.84 14.29 -19.23
CA TYR A 200 -3.52 15.34 -20.20
C TYR A 200 -3.51 14.79 -21.62
N LYS A 201 -3.11 13.54 -21.88
CA LYS A 201 -3.20 12.85 -23.19
C LYS A 201 -4.59 12.25 -23.41
N SER A 202 -5.36 11.91 -22.39
CA SER A 202 -6.81 11.69 -22.56
C SER A 202 -7.54 13.03 -22.78
N GLN A 203 -6.93 14.16 -22.39
CA GLN A 203 -7.37 15.51 -22.74
C GLN A 203 -6.75 16.07 -24.04
N LYS A 204 -5.63 15.52 -24.54
CA LYS A 204 -4.83 16.06 -25.69
C LYS A 204 -4.63 15.08 -26.85
N SER A 205 -4.93 13.78 -26.69
CA SER A 205 -5.35 12.89 -27.80
C SER A 205 -6.80 13.13 -28.21
N PHE A 206 -7.31 14.27 -27.78
CA PHE A 206 -8.53 14.90 -28.21
C PHE A 206 -8.36 15.76 -29.46
N THR A 207 -7.65 15.22 -30.45
CA THR A 207 -7.90 15.44 -31.88
C THR A 207 -7.49 14.12 -32.55
N MET A 208 -8.38 13.15 -32.82
CA MET A 208 -9.76 13.25 -33.26
C MET A 208 -10.59 12.04 -32.74
N SER A 209 -11.27 12.16 -31.59
CA SER A 209 -12.33 11.20 -31.17
C SER A 209 -13.36 11.74 -30.16
N THR A 210 -13.82 12.98 -30.25
CA THR A 210 -15.12 13.47 -29.69
C THR A 210 -15.68 12.90 -28.33
N THR A 211 -15.09 13.19 -27.16
CA THR A 211 -15.56 12.81 -25.81
C THR A 211 -16.20 14.01 -25.16
N GLY A 212 -17.25 13.76 -24.39
CA GLY A 212 -18.06 14.81 -23.80
C GLY A 212 -19.21 15.25 -24.67
N LYS A 213 -19.32 14.73 -25.91
CA LYS A 213 -20.46 14.98 -26.81
C LYS A 213 -21.78 14.88 -26.05
N TYR A 214 -21.96 13.84 -25.23
CA TYR A 214 -23.23 13.55 -24.58
C TYR A 214 -23.34 14.13 -23.16
N ILE A 215 -22.32 14.81 -22.62
CA ILE A 215 -22.33 15.34 -21.24
C ILE A 215 -23.45 16.37 -21.04
N ASP A 216 -23.65 17.28 -21.99
CA ASP A 216 -24.69 18.30 -21.90
C ASP A 216 -26.08 17.69 -21.96
N LEU A 217 -26.27 16.68 -22.82
CA LEU A 217 -27.52 15.93 -22.90
C LEU A 217 -27.80 15.21 -21.57
N TRP A 218 -26.81 14.53 -21.00
CA TRP A 218 -26.97 13.85 -19.72
C TRP A 218 -27.17 14.82 -18.55
N THR A 219 -26.51 15.97 -18.57
CA THR A 219 -26.68 17.01 -17.55
C THR A 219 -28.10 17.57 -17.55
N LYS A 220 -28.72 17.77 -18.71
CA LYS A 220 -30.14 18.17 -18.82
C LYS A 220 -31.12 17.13 -18.25
N ARG A 221 -30.75 15.86 -18.25
CA ARG A 221 -31.58 14.74 -17.73
C ARG A 221 -31.22 14.34 -16.29
N ARG A 222 -30.21 14.98 -15.68
CA ARG A 222 -29.65 14.60 -14.36
C ARG A 222 -30.70 14.51 -13.27
N GLU A 223 -31.58 15.50 -13.18
CA GLU A 223 -32.64 15.53 -12.17
C GLU A 223 -33.68 14.42 -12.35
N GLN A 224 -34.00 14.07 -13.61
CA GLN A 224 -34.91 12.95 -13.91
C GLN A 224 -34.27 11.62 -13.54
N ILE A 225 -32.99 11.43 -13.90
CA ILE A 225 -32.22 10.22 -13.57
C ILE A 225 -32.08 10.07 -12.05
N LYS A 226 -31.81 11.16 -11.32
CA LYS A 226 -31.77 11.17 -9.85
C LYS A 226 -33.10 10.69 -9.25
N LYS A 227 -34.24 11.17 -9.76
CA LYS A 227 -35.57 10.73 -9.31
C LYS A 227 -35.77 9.24 -9.57
N MET A 228 -35.41 8.75 -10.76
CA MET A 228 -35.51 7.33 -11.13
C MET A 228 -34.65 6.44 -10.23
N LEU A 229 -33.41 6.86 -9.90
CA LEU A 229 -32.51 6.12 -9.01
C LEU A 229 -33.07 5.98 -7.58
N LYS A 230 -33.85 6.95 -7.09
CA LYS A 230 -34.47 6.88 -5.76
C LYS A 230 -35.59 5.84 -5.66
N VAL A 231 -36.27 5.55 -6.77
CA VAL A 231 -37.41 4.62 -6.82
C VAL A 231 -37.08 3.34 -7.61
N SER A 232 -35.81 3.07 -7.86
CA SER A 232 -35.38 1.97 -8.74
C SER A 232 -35.49 0.57 -8.13
N GLN A 233 -36.21 0.40 -6.99
CA GLN A 233 -36.60 -0.95 -6.54
C GLN A 233 -37.53 -1.61 -7.57
N THR A 234 -38.30 -0.81 -8.30
CA THR A 234 -39.00 -1.23 -9.52
C THR A 234 -38.28 -0.67 -10.75
N LYS A 235 -38.26 -1.44 -11.84
CA LYS A 235 -37.56 -1.04 -13.07
C LYS A 235 -38.18 0.24 -13.65
N GLN A 236 -37.37 1.29 -13.75
CA GLN A 236 -37.76 2.59 -14.29
C GLN A 236 -37.36 2.72 -15.75
N SER A 237 -38.08 3.55 -16.51
CA SER A 237 -37.81 3.83 -17.92
C SER A 237 -37.90 5.31 -18.25
N LEU A 238 -37.03 5.80 -19.12
CA LEU A 238 -37.08 7.16 -19.66
C LEU A 238 -36.81 7.12 -21.17
N GLN A 239 -37.80 7.51 -21.97
CA GLN A 239 -37.63 7.67 -23.41
C GLN A 239 -36.79 8.92 -23.70
N LEU A 240 -35.70 8.74 -24.44
CA LEU A 240 -34.83 9.83 -24.88
C LEU A 240 -35.05 10.11 -26.37
N SER A 241 -34.77 11.35 -26.81
CA SER A 241 -34.88 11.71 -28.23
C SER A 241 -33.70 11.12 -29.00
N SER A 242 -34.01 10.29 -29.99
CA SER A 242 -33.00 9.71 -30.88
C SER A 242 -32.29 10.81 -31.68
N GLU A 243 -33.03 11.87 -32.03
CA GLU A 243 -32.58 13.01 -32.82
C GLU A 243 -31.55 13.83 -32.05
N GLU A 244 -31.77 14.08 -30.76
CA GLU A 244 -30.82 14.80 -29.90
C GLU A 244 -29.47 14.09 -29.83
N PHE A 245 -29.46 12.77 -29.65
CA PHE A 245 -28.25 11.96 -29.55
C PHE A 245 -27.54 11.79 -30.91
N LYS A 246 -28.30 11.62 -32.00
CA LYS A 246 -27.76 11.53 -33.37
C LYS A 246 -27.17 12.86 -33.85
N ARG A 247 -27.79 14.00 -33.47
CA ARG A 247 -27.27 15.35 -33.77
C ARG A 247 -25.93 15.61 -33.11
N VAL A 248 -25.77 15.12 -31.88
CA VAL A 248 -24.60 15.37 -31.04
C VAL A 248 -23.43 14.44 -31.37
N GLY A 249 -23.69 13.25 -31.92
CA GLY A 249 -22.63 12.40 -32.44
C GLY A 249 -23.15 11.31 -33.35
N ASN A 250 -22.28 10.78 -34.21
CA ASN A 250 -22.60 9.77 -35.22
C ASN A 250 -22.02 8.41 -34.81
N ARG A 251 -22.79 7.59 -34.08
CA ARG A 251 -22.34 6.26 -33.62
C ARG A 251 -23.18 5.16 -34.25
N GLN A 252 -22.53 4.03 -34.54
CA GLN A 252 -23.20 2.82 -35.03
C GLN A 252 -24.19 2.24 -34.02
N SER A 253 -23.92 2.43 -32.73
CA SER A 253 -24.83 2.05 -31.65
C SER A 253 -24.74 3.05 -30.49
N TYR A 254 -25.89 3.37 -29.94
CA TYR A 254 -26.03 4.18 -28.72
C TYR A 254 -26.36 3.30 -27.51
N ALA A 255 -26.71 2.03 -27.73
CA ALA A 255 -27.05 1.12 -26.65
C ALA A 255 -25.84 0.85 -25.75
N PHE A 256 -26.07 0.74 -24.44
CA PHE A 256 -25.02 0.47 -23.47
C PHE A 256 -25.55 -0.18 -22.20
N ASN A 257 -24.65 -0.82 -21.44
CA ASN A 257 -24.87 -1.19 -20.05
C ASN A 257 -23.87 -0.45 -19.17
N LEU A 258 -24.35 0.11 -18.07
CA LEU A 258 -23.58 0.80 -17.06
C LEU A 258 -24.03 0.27 -15.71
N GLU A 259 -23.10 -0.28 -14.94
CA GLU A 259 -23.39 -0.87 -13.64
C GLU A 259 -22.56 -0.17 -12.56
N PHE A 260 -23.22 0.21 -11.47
CA PHE A 260 -22.57 0.72 -10.27
C PHE A 260 -22.73 -0.30 -9.15
N LEU A 261 -21.62 -0.75 -8.58
CA LEU A 261 -21.57 -1.55 -7.37
C LEU A 261 -20.95 -0.69 -6.26
N ASN A 262 -21.73 -0.41 -5.23
CA ASN A 262 -21.32 0.35 -4.05
C ASN A 262 -20.58 1.66 -4.41
N GLY A 263 -21.15 2.42 -5.34
CA GLY A 263 -20.64 3.72 -5.78
C GLY A 263 -19.53 3.67 -6.84
N THR A 264 -19.08 2.48 -7.25
CA THR A 264 -18.03 2.31 -8.27
C THR A 264 -18.57 1.64 -9.52
N VAL A 265 -18.13 2.09 -10.71
CA VAL A 265 -18.50 1.43 -11.97
C VAL A 265 -17.90 0.02 -11.98
N SER A 266 -18.74 -1.00 -12.11
CA SER A 266 -18.34 -2.41 -11.99
C SER A 266 -18.16 -3.14 -13.33
N ASN A 267 -18.56 -2.54 -14.45
CA ASN A 267 -18.49 -3.15 -15.78
C ASN A 267 -17.67 -2.31 -16.78
N ASN A 268 -17.20 -2.94 -17.86
CA ASN A 268 -16.42 -2.26 -18.89
C ASN A 268 -17.32 -1.36 -19.77
N ILE A 269 -17.18 -0.04 -19.62
CA ILE A 269 -17.85 0.99 -20.43
C ILE A 269 -16.92 1.66 -21.46
N GLY A 270 -15.68 1.17 -21.60
CA GLY A 270 -14.65 1.73 -22.49
C GLY A 270 -15.05 1.77 -23.97
N GLY A 271 -15.95 0.88 -24.40
CA GLY A 271 -16.50 0.89 -25.76
C GLY A 271 -17.63 1.90 -26.00
N SER A 272 -18.24 2.47 -24.95
CA SER A 272 -19.41 3.36 -25.11
C SER A 272 -19.18 4.78 -24.61
N ALA A 273 -18.95 5.72 -25.53
CA ALA A 273 -18.86 7.15 -25.22
C ALA A 273 -20.12 7.68 -24.54
N VAL A 274 -21.28 7.17 -24.94
CA VAL A 274 -22.58 7.54 -24.37
C VAL A 274 -22.67 7.11 -22.90
N ALA A 275 -22.19 5.90 -22.56
CA ALA A 275 -22.17 5.39 -21.19
C ALA A 275 -21.14 6.11 -20.31
N ARG A 276 -19.94 6.38 -20.85
CA ARG A 276 -18.88 7.11 -20.13
C ARG A 276 -19.31 8.52 -19.76
N ASP A 277 -19.90 9.23 -20.71
CA ASP A 277 -20.39 10.59 -20.47
C ASP A 277 -21.51 10.58 -19.41
N LEU A 278 -22.38 9.56 -19.40
CA LEU A 278 -23.38 9.40 -18.33
C LEU A 278 -22.73 9.13 -16.98
N ALA A 279 -21.84 8.14 -16.88
CA ALA A 279 -21.15 7.80 -15.63
C ALA A 279 -20.46 9.02 -15.03
N LYS A 280 -19.75 9.80 -15.86
CA LYS A 280 -19.11 11.05 -15.46
C LYS A 280 -20.11 12.07 -14.92
N VAL A 281 -21.29 12.22 -15.52
CA VAL A 281 -22.33 13.15 -15.01
C VAL A 281 -22.86 12.70 -13.65
N LEU A 282 -23.02 11.40 -13.43
CA LEU A 282 -23.52 10.85 -12.16
C LEU A 282 -22.48 10.96 -11.04
N GLU A 283 -21.21 10.64 -11.30
CA GLU A 283 -20.11 10.74 -10.33
C GLU A 283 -19.82 12.18 -9.88
N ASN A 284 -20.11 13.16 -10.74
CA ASN A 284 -19.94 14.58 -10.42
C ASN A 284 -21.12 15.16 -9.61
N SER A 285 -22.16 14.39 -9.31
CA SER A 285 -23.27 14.82 -8.46
C SER A 285 -23.16 14.16 -7.08
N ALA A 286 -22.89 14.97 -6.05
CA ALA A 286 -22.77 14.48 -4.68
C ALA A 286 -24.03 13.72 -4.21
N GLU A 287 -25.22 14.21 -4.55
CA GLU A 287 -26.50 13.58 -4.21
C GLU A 287 -26.70 12.22 -4.88
N ILE A 288 -26.30 12.10 -6.16
CA ILE A 288 -26.42 10.84 -6.91
C ILE A 288 -25.38 9.84 -6.42
N ARG A 289 -24.15 10.28 -6.11
CA ARG A 289 -23.12 9.42 -5.51
C ARG A 289 -23.62 8.75 -4.23
N GLU A 290 -24.30 9.51 -3.36
CA GLU A 290 -24.80 8.96 -2.11
C GLU A 290 -25.88 7.89 -2.35
N ILE A 291 -26.73 8.05 -3.37
CA ILE A 291 -27.71 7.03 -3.76
C ILE A 291 -27.01 5.76 -4.29
N LEU A 292 -25.97 5.92 -5.11
CA LEU A 292 -25.26 4.81 -5.76
C LEU A 292 -24.31 4.05 -4.82
N LYS A 293 -23.95 4.65 -3.68
CA LYS A 293 -22.98 4.14 -2.70
C LYS A 293 -23.38 2.82 -2.05
N VAL A 294 -24.68 2.51 -1.99
CA VAL A 294 -25.20 1.33 -1.31
C VAL A 294 -26.08 0.49 -2.25
N GLY A 295 -25.52 -0.63 -2.72
CA GLY A 295 -26.19 -1.63 -3.56
C GLY A 295 -25.63 -1.69 -4.98
N HIS A 296 -26.33 -2.45 -5.82
CA HIS A 296 -25.99 -2.64 -7.23
C HIS A 296 -27.05 -1.98 -8.12
N PHE A 297 -26.65 -1.01 -8.94
CA PHE A 297 -27.54 -0.33 -9.87
C PHE A 297 -27.14 -0.67 -11.29
N LYS A 298 -28.13 -1.06 -12.10
CA LYS A 298 -27.96 -1.29 -13.52
C LYS A 298 -28.71 -0.22 -14.30
N ILE A 299 -27.97 0.48 -15.15
CA ILE A 299 -28.46 1.51 -16.06
C ILE A 299 -28.17 1.03 -17.49
N ASN A 300 -29.21 0.82 -18.27
CA ASN A 300 -29.08 0.37 -19.66
C ASN A 300 -29.78 1.36 -20.58
N MET A 301 -29.20 1.66 -21.73
CA MET A 301 -29.95 2.25 -22.83
C MET A 301 -30.04 1.24 -23.96
N ASP A 302 -31.24 1.04 -24.49
CA ASP A 302 -31.47 0.13 -25.61
C ASP A 302 -31.32 0.84 -26.98
N ARG A 303 -31.55 0.09 -28.06
CA ARG A 303 -31.44 0.61 -29.44
C ARG A 303 -32.57 1.57 -29.82
N GLN A 304 -33.64 1.62 -29.02
CA GLN A 304 -34.78 2.53 -29.18
C GLN A 304 -34.63 3.80 -28.33
N PHE A 305 -33.44 4.03 -27.74
CA PHE A 305 -33.16 5.18 -26.87
C PHE A 305 -34.03 5.22 -25.61
N CYS A 306 -34.52 4.07 -25.15
CA CYS A 306 -35.13 3.98 -23.83
C CYS A 306 -34.03 3.68 -22.78
N LEU A 307 -33.94 4.55 -21.78
CA LEU A 307 -33.03 4.41 -20.65
C LEU A 307 -33.74 3.69 -19.50
N TRP A 308 -33.25 2.52 -19.15
CA TRP A 308 -33.73 1.66 -18.09
C TRP A 308 -32.83 1.79 -16.85
N ILE A 309 -33.44 1.91 -15.67
CA ILE A 309 -32.73 1.95 -14.39
C ILE A 309 -33.39 0.97 -13.43
N GLU A 310 -32.59 0.07 -12.85
CA GLU A 310 -33.04 -0.89 -11.85
C GLU A 310 -31.97 -1.09 -10.78
N LYS A 311 -32.40 -1.23 -9.52
CA LYS A 311 -31.54 -1.69 -8.43
C LYS A 311 -31.63 -3.23 -8.38
N LYS A 312 -30.49 -3.89 -8.44
CA LYS A 312 -30.38 -5.35 -8.27
C LYS A 312 -30.26 -5.67 -6.78
N PHE A 313 -30.94 -6.74 -6.38
CA PHE A 313 -30.84 -7.35 -5.05
C PHE A 313 -29.76 -8.42 -5.07
#